data_AF-A0A526MJ98-F1
#
_entry.id   AF-A0A526MJ98-F1
#
_cell.length_a   1.000
_cell.length_b   1.000
_cell.length_c   1.000
_cell.angle_alpha   90.00
_cell.angle_beta   90.00
_cell.angle_gamma   90.00
#
_symmetry.space_group_name_H-M   'P 1'
#
loop_
_entity.id
_entity.type
_entity.pdbx_description
1 polymer ?
#
loop_
_entity_poly.entity_id
_entity_poly.type
_entity_poly.pdbx_seq_one_letter_code
_entity_poly.pdbx_strand_id
1 'polypeptide(L)'
;MRGGNEPKVARARQLRKVENDAEEWLWHELRGRRLNGHKFVRQLPIGPYFADFACREGNLVVEVDGSQHANRSQDRYRDETMNRNGWSVLRVWHADVLTGRKSVLDSIVAALDGRLNRKMIAVDAKFLPASTSEER
;
A
#
# COMPACT_ATOMS: atom_id res chain seq x y z
N MET A 1 25.24 14.33 29.35
CA MET A 1 25.46 15.00 28.05
C MET A 1 25.13 14.00 26.94
N ARG A 2 24.05 14.21 26.18
CA ARG A 2 23.61 13.32 25.08
C ARG A 2 23.97 13.96 23.75
N GLY A 3 25.22 13.85 23.33
CA GLY A 3 25.67 14.23 21.99
C GLY A 3 25.92 12.97 21.17
N GLY A 4 25.27 12.81 20.02
CA GLY A 4 25.62 11.73 19.09
C GLY A 4 24.55 11.24 18.11
N ASN A 5 23.32 11.77 18.11
CA ASN A 5 22.28 11.26 17.19
C ASN A 5 21.34 12.31 16.54
N GLU A 6 21.57 13.60 16.77
CA GLU A 6 20.73 14.69 16.24
C GLU A 6 20.52 14.65 14.71
N PRO A 7 21.55 14.46 13.85
CA PRO A 7 21.35 14.37 12.40
C PRO A 7 20.58 13.12 11.96
N LYS A 8 20.73 11.98 12.65
CA LYS A 8 19.96 10.76 12.34
C LYS A 8 18.49 10.90 12.76
N VAL A 9 18.22 11.54 13.89
CA VAL A 9 16.86 11.84 14.35
C VAL A 9 16.17 12.85 13.42
N ALA A 10 16.87 13.89 12.97
CA ALA A 10 16.35 14.86 12.01
C ALA A 10 16.03 14.21 10.65
N ARG A 11 16.96 13.40 10.11
CA ARG A 11 16.74 12.63 8.88
C ARG A 11 15.57 11.66 9.00
N ALA A 12 15.47 10.92 10.11
CA ALA A 12 14.35 10.01 10.36
C ALA A 12 13.01 10.76 10.47
N ARG A 13 12.98 11.94 11.09
CA ARG A 13 11.78 12.80 11.14
C ARG A 13 11.38 13.30 9.76
N GLN A 14 12.35 13.72 8.95
CA GLN A 14 12.11 14.18 7.59
C GLN A 14 11.57 13.05 6.70
N LEU A 15 12.15 11.84 6.80
CA LEU A 15 11.67 10.65 6.08
C LEU A 15 10.21 10.31 6.48
N ARG A 16 9.90 10.27 7.77
CA ARG A 16 8.52 10.03 8.25
C ARG A 16 7.53 11.10 7.79
N LYS A 17 7.96 12.37 7.77
CA LYS A 17 7.11 13.47 7.29
C LYS A 17 6.79 13.28 5.81
N VAL A 18 7.81 12.96 5.02
CA VAL A 18 7.66 12.71 3.58
C VAL A 18 6.76 11.50 3.34
N GLU A 19 6.97 10.37 4.03
CA GLU A 19 6.09 9.18 3.96
C GLU A 19 4.62 9.53 4.24
N ASN A 20 4.38 10.31 5.30
CA ASN A 20 3.04 10.76 5.69
C ASN A 20 2.37 11.66 4.64
N ASP A 21 3.12 12.41 3.84
CA ASP A 21 2.55 13.30 2.80
C ASP A 21 1.90 12.50 1.65
N ALA A 22 2.49 11.36 1.25
CA ALA A 22 1.92 10.51 0.20
C ALA A 22 0.69 9.76 0.71
N GLU A 23 0.76 9.20 1.92
CA GLU A 23 -0.39 8.54 2.54
C GLU A 23 -1.56 9.51 2.72
N GLU A 24 -1.31 10.73 3.21
CA GLU A 24 -2.38 11.71 3.44
C GLU A 24 -3.01 12.18 2.13
N TRP A 25 -2.18 12.38 1.09
CA TRP A 25 -2.69 12.68 -0.25
C TRP A 25 -3.55 11.54 -0.79
N LEU A 26 -3.08 10.29 -0.69
CA LEU A 26 -3.85 9.14 -1.17
C LEU A 26 -5.14 8.98 -0.36
N TRP A 27 -5.09 9.22 0.95
CA TRP A 27 -6.30 9.19 1.77
C TRP A 27 -7.36 10.19 1.33
N HIS A 28 -6.95 11.41 0.97
CA HIS A 28 -7.86 12.43 0.45
C HIS A 28 -8.63 11.95 -0.79
N GLU A 29 -7.96 11.19 -1.67
CA GLU A 29 -8.58 10.64 -2.88
C GLU A 29 -9.45 9.41 -2.60
N LEU A 30 -9.12 8.61 -1.58
CA LEU A 30 -9.84 7.37 -1.27
C LEU A 30 -11.02 7.54 -0.31
N ARG A 31 -10.96 8.51 0.61
CA ARG A 31 -11.97 8.67 1.68
C ARG A 31 -13.33 9.02 1.13
N GLY A 32 -14.39 8.67 1.87
CA GLY A 32 -15.74 9.13 1.56
C GLY A 32 -16.28 8.66 0.22
N ARG A 33 -15.83 7.49 -0.27
CA ARG A 33 -16.25 6.89 -1.55
C ARG A 33 -15.90 7.73 -2.79
N ARG A 34 -14.86 8.57 -2.69
CA ARG A 34 -14.44 9.49 -3.76
C ARG A 34 -13.88 8.75 -4.98
N LEU A 35 -13.21 7.62 -4.79
CA LEU A 35 -12.73 6.79 -5.88
C LEU A 35 -13.84 5.83 -6.36
N ASN A 36 -14.54 6.20 -7.43
CA ASN A 36 -15.57 5.40 -8.11
C ASN A 36 -16.64 4.78 -7.17
N GLY A 37 -16.95 5.43 -6.05
CA GLY A 37 -17.94 4.93 -5.09
C GLY A 37 -17.43 3.87 -4.10
N HIS A 38 -16.20 3.38 -4.25
CA HIS A 38 -15.64 2.34 -3.40
C HIS A 38 -15.32 2.84 -1.99
N LYS A 39 -15.70 2.06 -0.98
CA LYS A 39 -15.42 2.43 0.42
C LYS A 39 -14.04 1.94 0.86
N PHE A 40 -13.17 2.90 1.19
CA PHE A 40 -11.88 2.65 1.82
C PHE A 40 -11.89 2.95 3.32
N VAL A 41 -11.08 2.19 4.07
CA VAL A 41 -10.71 2.47 5.45
C VAL A 41 -9.18 2.54 5.57
N ARG A 42 -8.67 3.29 6.55
CA ARG A 42 -7.24 3.34 6.88
C ARG A 42 -6.89 2.36 7.98
N GLN A 43 -5.64 1.90 7.98
CA GLN A 43 -5.03 1.14 9.09
C GLN A 43 -5.89 -0.07 9.52
N LEU A 44 -6.31 -0.87 8.54
CA LEU A 44 -7.16 -2.05 8.81
C LEU A 44 -6.30 -3.19 9.37
N PRO A 45 -6.58 -3.72 10.58
CA PRO A 45 -5.94 -4.94 11.04
C PRO A 45 -6.31 -6.15 10.16
N ILE A 46 -5.29 -6.86 9.68
CA ILE A 46 -5.38 -8.10 8.90
C ILE A 46 -4.33 -9.07 9.44
N GLY A 47 -4.78 -10.08 10.20
CA GLY A 47 -3.88 -10.95 10.95
C GLY A 47 -2.99 -10.13 11.91
N PRO A 48 -1.66 -10.34 11.92
CA PRO A 48 -0.73 -9.58 12.77
C PRO A 48 -0.29 -8.24 12.16
N TYR A 49 -0.83 -7.85 11.00
CA TYR A 49 -0.42 -6.65 10.27
C TYR A 49 -1.56 -5.63 10.17
N PHE A 50 -1.21 -4.39 9.84
CA PHE A 50 -2.17 -3.33 9.51
C PHE A 50 -1.94 -2.93 8.07
N ALA A 51 -3.00 -2.90 7.26
CA ALA A 51 -2.97 -2.36 5.91
C ALA A 51 -3.12 -0.83 5.95
N ASP A 52 -2.32 -0.09 5.19
CA ASP A 52 -2.41 1.38 5.13
C ASP A 52 -3.81 1.82 4.69
N PHE A 53 -4.31 1.20 3.61
CA PHE A 53 -5.68 1.35 3.12
C PHE A 53 -6.29 0.01 2.74
N ALA A 54 -7.59 -0.13 2.94
CA ALA A 54 -8.33 -1.33 2.54
C ALA A 54 -9.73 -1.01 2.00
N CYS A 55 -10.08 -1.61 0.87
CA CYS A 55 -11.43 -1.68 0.34
C CYS A 55 -12.00 -3.08 0.57
N ARG A 56 -12.94 -3.19 1.52
CA ARG A 56 -13.60 -4.47 1.86
C ARG A 56 -14.50 -4.98 0.73
N GLU A 57 -15.11 -4.08 -0.04
CA GLU A 57 -16.03 -4.42 -1.13
C GLU A 57 -15.29 -5.17 -2.26
N GLY A 58 -14.02 -4.82 -2.52
CA GLY A 58 -13.17 -5.46 -3.54
C GLY A 58 -12.06 -6.35 -2.98
N ASN A 59 -12.06 -6.64 -1.66
CA ASN A 59 -10.97 -7.35 -0.97
C ASN A 59 -9.56 -6.88 -1.37
N LEU A 60 -9.37 -5.56 -1.45
CA LEU A 60 -8.12 -4.94 -1.88
C LEU A 60 -7.46 -4.18 -0.73
N VAL A 61 -6.19 -4.49 -0.49
CA VAL A 61 -5.25 -3.70 0.31
C VAL A 61 -4.41 -2.82 -0.62
N VAL A 62 -4.21 -1.55 -0.23
CA VAL A 62 -3.26 -0.64 -0.87
C VAL A 62 -2.23 -0.22 0.16
N GLU A 63 -0.95 -0.50 -0.10
CA GLU A 63 0.19 -0.14 0.76
C GLU A 63 1.04 0.93 0.07
N VAL A 64 1.48 1.94 0.83
CA VAL A 64 2.39 2.99 0.33
C VAL A 64 3.79 2.73 0.86
N ASP A 65 4.72 2.38 -0.02
CA ASP A 65 6.09 2.04 0.39
C ASP A 65 7.08 3.17 0.11
N GLY A 66 7.76 3.64 1.18
CA GLY A 66 8.78 4.68 1.13
C GLY A 66 10.15 4.19 0.63
N SER A 67 10.37 2.88 0.49
CA SER A 67 11.68 2.34 0.17
C SER A 67 11.66 1.32 -0.98
N GLN A 68 12.19 1.71 -2.14
CA GLN A 68 12.46 0.78 -3.26
C GLN A 68 13.41 -0.39 -2.86
N HIS A 69 14.07 -0.27 -1.71
CA HIS A 69 14.99 -1.23 -1.10
C HIS A 69 14.47 -1.86 0.21
N ALA A 70 13.16 -1.79 0.50
CA ALA A 70 12.57 -2.44 1.67
C ALA A 70 12.98 -3.92 1.75
N ASN A 71 13.13 -4.42 2.98
CA ASN A 71 13.62 -5.77 3.25
C ASN A 71 12.67 -6.82 2.66
N ARG A 72 12.99 -7.26 1.44
CA ARG A 72 12.15 -8.09 0.54
C ARG A 72 11.54 -9.32 1.24
N SER A 73 12.19 -9.85 2.26
CA SER A 73 11.71 -11.03 3.02
C SER A 73 10.58 -10.69 3.98
N GLN A 74 10.64 -9.56 4.70
CA GLN A 74 9.60 -9.16 5.65
C GLN A 74 8.33 -8.69 4.92
N ASP A 75 8.49 -7.93 3.84
CA ASP A 75 7.36 -7.54 2.99
C ASP A 75 6.70 -8.74 2.32
N ARG A 76 7.49 -9.74 1.91
CA ARG A 76 6.94 -10.97 1.34
C ARG A 76 6.01 -11.68 2.33
N TYR A 77 6.43 -11.85 3.58
CA TYR A 77 5.60 -12.56 4.56
C TYR A 77 4.35 -11.74 4.96
N ARG A 78 4.46 -10.41 5.02
CA ARG A 78 3.29 -9.51 5.20
C ARG A 78 2.29 -9.68 4.06
N ASP A 79 2.74 -9.53 2.82
CA ASP A 79 1.89 -9.62 1.63
C ASP A 79 1.24 -11.02 1.54
N GLU A 80 2.02 -12.10 1.74
CA GLU A 80 1.50 -13.48 1.75
C GLU A 80 0.49 -13.74 2.88
N THR A 81 0.66 -13.10 4.04
CA THR A 81 -0.29 -13.22 5.15
C THR A 81 -1.61 -12.53 4.82
N MET A 82 -1.58 -11.31 4.30
CA MET A 82 -2.79 -10.63 3.85
C MET A 82 -3.49 -11.40 2.74
N ASN A 83 -2.70 -11.96 1.81
CA ASN A 83 -3.18 -12.76 0.71
C ASN A 83 -3.91 -14.04 1.15
N ARG A 84 -3.35 -14.77 2.12
CA ARG A 84 -3.99 -15.94 2.74
C ARG A 84 -5.26 -15.60 3.52
N ASN A 85 -5.44 -14.34 3.91
CA ASN A 85 -6.67 -13.82 4.51
C ASN A 85 -7.69 -13.34 3.45
N GLY A 86 -7.46 -13.64 2.16
CA GLY A 86 -8.38 -13.32 1.07
C GLY A 86 -8.19 -11.94 0.45
N TRP A 87 -7.09 -11.24 0.75
CA TRP A 87 -6.85 -9.89 0.24
C TRP A 87 -5.91 -9.86 -0.95
N SER A 88 -6.31 -9.16 -2.01
CA SER A 88 -5.37 -8.67 -3.02
C SER A 88 -4.53 -7.55 -2.41
N VAL A 89 -3.25 -7.48 -2.74
CA VAL A 89 -2.33 -6.46 -2.22
C VAL A 89 -1.74 -5.69 -3.40
N LEU A 90 -2.02 -4.39 -3.45
CA LEU A 90 -1.41 -3.44 -4.37
C LEU A 90 -0.45 -2.54 -3.58
N ARG A 91 0.84 -2.64 -3.86
CA ARG A 91 1.86 -1.74 -3.29
C ARG A 91 2.23 -0.70 -4.33
N VAL A 92 2.13 0.56 -3.93
CA VAL A 92 2.53 1.72 -4.73
C VAL A 92 3.70 2.41 -4.06
N TRP A 93 4.66 2.89 -4.83
CA TRP A 93 5.78 3.61 -4.24
C TRP A 93 5.40 5.02 -3.89
N HIS A 94 5.91 5.48 -2.75
CA HIS A 94 5.77 6.86 -2.29
C HIS A 94 6.09 7.89 -3.39
N ALA A 95 7.19 7.69 -4.12
CA ALA A 95 7.61 8.59 -5.19
C ALA A 95 6.55 8.71 -6.28
N ASP A 96 5.92 7.60 -6.67
CA ASP A 96 4.90 7.57 -7.72
C ASP A 96 3.56 8.14 -7.24
N VAL A 97 3.25 8.04 -5.95
CA VAL A 97 2.12 8.75 -5.36
C VAL A 97 2.29 10.27 -5.48
N LEU A 98 3.52 10.78 -5.37
CA LEU A 98 3.78 12.22 -5.49
C LEU A 98 3.88 12.70 -6.95
N THR A 99 4.47 11.92 -7.85
CA THR A 99 4.75 12.34 -9.24
C THR A 99 3.73 11.81 -10.26
N GLY A 100 3.08 10.69 -9.97
CA GLY A 100 2.26 9.88 -10.89
C GLY A 100 0.84 9.59 -10.36
N ARG A 101 0.27 10.54 -9.62
CA ARG A 101 -1.05 10.48 -8.93
C ARG A 101 -2.17 9.78 -9.71
N LYS A 102 -2.37 10.16 -10.99
CA LYS A 102 -3.42 9.57 -11.83
C LYS A 102 -3.15 8.07 -12.09
N SER A 103 -1.91 7.71 -12.38
CA SER A 103 -1.50 6.31 -12.61
C SER A 103 -1.76 5.44 -11.38
N VAL A 104 -1.49 5.98 -10.18
CA VAL A 104 -1.79 5.30 -8.91
C VAL A 104 -3.29 5.04 -8.76
N LEU A 105 -4.14 6.04 -8.97
CA LEU A 105 -5.59 5.87 -8.89
C LEU A 105 -6.13 4.90 -9.95
N ASP A 106 -5.65 5.00 -11.19
CA ASP A 106 -6.04 4.11 -12.29
C ASP A 106 -5.65 2.66 -11.98
N SER A 107 -4.50 2.43 -11.34
CA SER A 107 -4.04 1.10 -10.92
C SER A 107 -4.91 0.52 -9.80
N ILE A 108 -5.33 1.35 -8.84
CA ILE A 108 -6.25 0.93 -7.77
C ILE A 108 -7.60 0.54 -8.37
N VAL A 109 -8.14 1.34 -9.29
CA VAL A 109 -9.40 1.03 -9.98
C VAL A 109 -9.26 -0.24 -10.83
N ALA A 110 -8.15 -0.40 -11.55
CA ALA A 110 -7.89 -1.62 -12.31
C ALA A 110 -7.83 -2.88 -11.42
N ALA A 111 -7.27 -2.78 -10.22
CA ALA A 111 -7.29 -3.86 -9.25
C ALA A 111 -8.72 -4.17 -8.76
N LEU A 112 -9.50 -3.14 -8.43
CA LEU A 112 -10.90 -3.29 -7.96
C LEU A 112 -11.83 -3.87 -9.04
N ASP A 113 -11.61 -3.50 -10.30
CA ASP A 113 -12.39 -4.00 -11.45
C ASP A 113 -11.99 -5.44 -11.85
N GLY A 114 -11.02 -6.07 -11.17
CA GLY A 114 -10.49 -7.38 -11.55
C GLY A 114 -9.67 -7.37 -12.85
N ARG A 115 -9.30 -6.19 -13.36
CA ARG A 115 -8.44 -6.04 -14.55
C ARG A 115 -6.98 -6.42 -14.25
N LEU A 116 -6.60 -6.47 -12.98
CA LEU A 116 -5.36 -7.09 -12.52
C LEU A 116 -5.67 -8.46 -11.91
N ASN A 117 -5.29 -9.54 -12.60
CA ASN A 117 -5.60 -10.92 -12.19
C ASN A 117 -4.36 -11.82 -12.00
N ARG A 118 -3.16 -11.29 -12.25
CA ARG A 118 -1.89 -12.02 -12.09
C ARG A 118 -0.93 -11.21 -11.25
N LYS A 119 -0.03 -11.90 -10.55
CA LYS A 119 1.08 -11.26 -9.86
C LYS A 119 1.85 -10.37 -10.84
N MET A 120 2.02 -9.10 -10.47
CA MET A 120 2.77 -8.11 -11.25
C MET A 120 3.85 -7.50 -10.37
N ILE A 121 5.08 -7.47 -10.86
CA ILE A 121 6.17 -6.70 -10.24
C ILE A 121 6.66 -5.75 -11.32
N ALA A 122 6.22 -4.50 -11.24
CA ALA A 122 6.66 -3.41 -12.08
C ALA A 122 7.65 -2.52 -11.31
N VAL A 123 8.27 -1.58 -12.03
CA VAL A 123 9.21 -0.62 -11.43
C VAL A 123 8.48 0.30 -10.45
N ASP A 124 7.22 0.60 -10.74
CA ASP A 124 6.37 1.61 -10.11
C ASP A 124 5.25 1.03 -9.21
N ALA A 125 5.00 -0.28 -9.29
CA ALA A 125 4.02 -0.94 -8.45
C ALA A 125 4.25 -2.45 -8.34
N LYS A 126 3.74 -3.05 -7.26
CA LYS A 126 3.64 -4.50 -7.10
C LYS A 126 2.20 -4.87 -6.83
N PHE A 127 1.68 -5.87 -7.55
CA PHE A 127 0.36 -6.42 -7.31
C PHE A 127 0.44 -7.92 -7.02
N LEU A 128 -0.27 -8.34 -5.98
CA LEU A 128 -0.45 -9.74 -5.59
C LEU A 128 -1.97 -10.02 -5.48
N PRO A 129 -2.58 -10.76 -6.43
CA PRO A 129 -4.01 -11.07 -6.37
C PRO A 129 -4.33 -11.98 -5.20
N ALA A 130 -5.48 -11.80 -4.55
CA ALA A 130 -5.98 -12.67 -3.47
C ALA A 130 -5.82 -14.15 -3.84
N SER A 131 -5.35 -14.97 -2.90
CA SER A 131 -5.37 -16.43 -3.07
C SER A 131 -6.83 -16.85 -3.20
N THR A 132 -7.27 -17.28 -4.39
CA THR A 132 -8.56 -17.91 -4.57
C THR A 132 -8.56 -19.19 -3.74
N SER A 133 -9.68 -19.47 -3.05
CA SER A 133 -9.90 -20.68 -2.25
C SER A 133 -9.82 -22.00 -3.03
N GLU A 134 -9.48 -21.98 -4.32
CA GLU A 134 -9.39 -23.15 -5.21
C GLU A 134 -8.02 -23.87 -5.17
N GLU A 135 -7.01 -23.33 -4.47
CA GLU A 135 -5.70 -23.98 -4.28
C GLU A 135 -5.51 -24.64 -2.90
N ARG A 136 -6.61 -25.06 -2.24
CA ARG A 136 -6.56 -25.85 -0.99
C ARG A 136 -7.02 -27.29 -1.18
#